data_AF-A0A3S2DF34-F1
#
_entry.id   AF-A0A3S2DF34-F1
#
_cell.length_a   1.000
_cell.length_b   1.000
_cell.length_c   1.000
_cell.angle_alpha   90.00
_cell.angle_beta   90.00
_cell.angle_gamma   90.00
#
_symmetry.space_group_name_H-M   'P 1'
#
loop_
_entity.id
_entity.type
_entity.pdbx_description
1 polymer ?
#
loop_
_entity_poly.entity_id
_entity_poly.type
_entity_poly.pdbx_seq_one_letter_code
_entity_poly.pdbx_strand_id
1 'polypeptide(L)'
;LQGAWFAEKDGAPDELVAAALLHDIGHYTSEFGTYSPEDVEDKHHDEAGGEVLAPFFPPVIVECVRLHVAAKRYLCATDPTYFGRLSQASVHTLSLQGGPMNAEEVAEFRKNPFHEEAVRVRIWDESGKIANMKTRTFRDYVPLLQRVVTQFAAGKPA
;
A
#
# COMPACT_ATOMS: atom_id res chain seq x y z
N LEU A 1 1.61 -3.39 -10.10
CA LEU A 1 2.58 -4.35 -10.73
C LEU A 1 4.04 -3.97 -10.49
N GLN A 2 4.48 -2.73 -10.76
CA GLN A 2 5.87 -2.34 -10.53
C GLN A 2 6.27 -2.40 -9.04
N GLY A 3 5.39 -1.96 -8.12
CA GLY A 3 5.65 -2.10 -6.68
C GLY A 3 5.91 -3.55 -6.25
N ALA A 4 5.08 -4.50 -6.70
CA ALA A 4 5.30 -5.93 -6.49
C ALA A 4 6.64 -6.42 -7.09
N TRP A 5 7.01 -5.94 -8.27
CA TRP A 5 8.30 -6.28 -8.88
C TRP A 5 9.49 -5.77 -8.05
N PHE A 6 9.39 -4.54 -7.50
CA PHE A 6 10.43 -4.00 -6.62
C PHE A 6 10.51 -4.78 -5.30
N ALA A 7 9.36 -5.16 -4.73
CA ALA A 7 9.30 -6.03 -3.56
C ALA A 7 10.01 -7.38 -3.81
N GLU A 8 9.75 -8.02 -4.97
CA GLU A 8 10.44 -9.26 -5.34
C GLU A 8 11.95 -9.06 -5.50
N LYS A 9 12.38 -7.93 -6.08
CA LYS A 9 13.80 -7.61 -6.23
C LYS A 9 14.51 -7.33 -4.91
N ASP A 10 13.78 -6.81 -3.93
CA ASP A 10 14.26 -6.61 -2.55
C ASP A 10 14.28 -7.91 -1.74
N GLY A 11 13.85 -9.04 -2.33
CA GLY A 11 13.76 -10.32 -1.61
C GLY A 11 12.69 -10.32 -0.51
N ALA A 12 11.66 -9.49 -0.66
CA ALA A 12 10.55 -9.43 0.28
C ALA A 12 9.78 -10.76 0.33
N PRO A 13 9.18 -11.12 1.49
CA PRO A 13 8.35 -12.31 1.59
C PRO A 13 7.08 -12.18 0.72
N ASP A 14 6.48 -13.32 0.38
CA ASP A 14 5.30 -13.43 -0.50
C ASP A 14 4.18 -12.48 -0.05
N GLU A 15 3.96 -12.33 1.25
CA GLU A 15 2.94 -11.45 1.80
C GLU A 15 3.16 -9.99 1.42
N LEU A 16 4.40 -9.49 1.47
CA LEU A 16 4.69 -8.10 1.13
C LEU A 16 4.70 -7.85 -0.37
N VAL A 17 5.08 -8.85 -1.17
CA VAL A 17 4.90 -8.81 -2.62
C VAL A 17 3.41 -8.71 -2.97
N ALA A 18 2.57 -9.51 -2.30
CA ALA A 18 1.12 -9.46 -2.46
C ALA A 18 0.52 -8.11 -1.99
N ALA A 19 0.95 -7.58 -0.84
CA ALA A 19 0.51 -6.28 -0.36
C ALA A 19 0.86 -5.16 -1.36
N ALA A 20 2.10 -5.13 -1.86
CA ALA A 20 2.52 -4.16 -2.87
C ALA A 20 1.76 -4.33 -4.21
N LEU A 21 1.36 -5.55 -4.56
CA LEU A 21 0.54 -5.83 -5.74
C LEU A 21 -0.88 -5.27 -5.60
N LEU A 22 -1.44 -5.30 -4.38
CA LEU A 22 -2.86 -5.11 -4.12
C LEU A 22 -3.21 -3.78 -3.41
N HIS A 23 -2.22 -2.97 -2.99
CA HIS A 23 -2.49 -1.78 -2.17
C HIS A 23 -3.50 -0.78 -2.77
N ASP A 24 -3.51 -0.61 -4.09
CA ASP A 24 -4.39 0.36 -4.77
C ASP A 24 -5.75 -0.21 -5.20
N ILE A 25 -6.09 -1.47 -4.90
CA ILE A 25 -7.32 -2.08 -5.45
C ILE A 25 -8.60 -1.36 -4.98
N GLY A 26 -8.52 -0.67 -3.84
CA GLY A 26 -9.64 0.07 -3.29
C GLY A 26 -10.14 1.21 -4.20
N HIS A 27 -9.32 1.69 -5.13
CA HIS A 27 -9.76 2.65 -6.15
C HIS A 27 -10.86 2.10 -7.08
N TYR A 28 -10.98 0.77 -7.18
CA TYR A 28 -11.96 0.10 -8.03
C TYR A 28 -13.15 -0.46 -7.25
N THR A 29 -13.12 -0.38 -5.92
CA THR A 29 -14.16 -0.92 -5.05
C THR A 29 -14.78 0.12 -4.13
N SER A 30 -14.14 1.29 -3.95
CA SER A 30 -14.72 2.39 -3.20
C SER A 30 -15.83 3.08 -4.00
N GLU A 31 -16.80 3.65 -3.30
CA GLU A 31 -17.87 4.46 -3.92
C GLU A 31 -17.33 5.77 -4.54
N PHE A 32 -16.07 6.13 -4.24
CA PHE A 32 -15.41 7.36 -4.65
C PHE A 32 -14.59 7.22 -5.94
N GLY A 33 -14.37 5.99 -6.42
CA GLY A 33 -13.67 5.70 -7.68
C GLY A 33 -12.16 5.98 -7.67
N THR A 34 -11.58 6.04 -8.87
CA THR A 34 -10.14 6.24 -9.10
C THR A 34 -9.73 7.70 -8.92
N TYR A 35 -8.44 7.94 -8.62
CA TYR A 35 -7.86 9.28 -8.51
C TYR A 35 -8.10 10.16 -9.76
N SER A 36 -8.39 11.45 -9.53
CA SER A 36 -8.48 12.51 -10.53
C SER A 36 -7.66 13.73 -10.10
N PRO A 37 -6.97 14.44 -11.01
CA PRO A 37 -6.30 15.70 -10.68
C PRO A 37 -7.22 16.79 -10.10
N GLU A 38 -8.53 16.71 -10.37
CA GLU A 38 -9.56 17.62 -9.90
C GLU A 38 -10.12 17.24 -8.51
N ASP A 39 -9.64 16.15 -7.92
CA ASP A 39 -10.08 15.72 -6.58
C ASP A 39 -9.77 16.80 -5.54
N VAL A 40 -10.77 17.11 -4.71
CA VAL A 40 -10.70 18.10 -3.62
C VAL A 40 -10.77 17.47 -2.23
N GLU A 41 -11.05 16.18 -2.15
CA GLU A 41 -11.17 15.39 -0.92
C GLU A 41 -10.49 14.02 -1.11
N ASP A 42 -10.06 13.39 -0.02
CA ASP A 42 -9.50 12.05 -0.06
C ASP A 42 -10.58 10.99 -0.34
N LYS A 43 -10.19 9.92 -1.02
CA LYS A 43 -11.11 8.86 -1.50
C LYS A 43 -11.06 7.58 -0.67
N HIS A 44 -10.25 7.54 0.38
CA HIS A 44 -10.16 6.44 1.35
C HIS A 44 -10.03 5.05 0.71
N HIS A 45 -9.26 4.97 -0.37
CA HIS A 45 -9.05 3.73 -1.13
C HIS A 45 -8.21 2.69 -0.36
N ASP A 46 -7.38 3.15 0.56
CA ASP A 46 -6.64 2.33 1.51
C ASP A 46 -7.59 1.55 2.43
N GLU A 47 -8.60 2.21 3.00
CA GLU A 47 -9.62 1.57 3.84
C GLU A 47 -10.46 0.58 3.04
N ALA A 48 -11.01 1.02 1.91
CA ALA A 48 -11.84 0.20 1.03
C ALA A 48 -11.09 -1.04 0.51
N GLY A 49 -9.81 -0.88 0.15
CA GLY A 49 -8.95 -2.00 -0.25
C GLY A 49 -8.73 -2.99 0.89
N GLY A 50 -8.46 -2.49 2.09
CA GLY A 50 -8.32 -3.31 3.29
C GLY A 50 -9.56 -4.14 3.60
N GLU A 51 -10.75 -3.53 3.51
CA GLU A 51 -12.03 -4.22 3.73
C GLU A 51 -12.27 -5.37 2.75
N VAL A 52 -11.95 -5.15 1.46
CA VAL A 52 -12.05 -6.19 0.43
C VAL A 52 -11.12 -7.38 0.71
N LEU A 53 -9.92 -7.12 1.23
CA LEU A 53 -8.90 -8.15 1.44
C LEU A 53 -9.06 -8.90 2.78
N ALA A 54 -9.63 -8.26 3.79
CA ALA A 54 -9.72 -8.79 5.16
C ALA A 54 -10.28 -10.23 5.29
N PRO A 55 -11.30 -10.65 4.51
CA PRO A 55 -11.81 -12.02 4.61
C PRO A 55 -10.82 -13.08 4.08
N PHE A 56 -9.92 -12.71 3.16
CA PHE A 56 -9.19 -13.65 2.33
C PHE A 56 -7.67 -13.65 2.56
N PHE A 57 -7.11 -12.59 3.14
CA PHE A 57 -5.67 -12.40 3.29
C PHE A 57 -5.26 -12.23 4.76
N PRO A 58 -4.01 -12.60 5.12
CA PRO A 58 -3.49 -12.44 6.47
C PRO A 58 -3.42 -10.96 6.89
N PRO A 59 -3.47 -10.68 8.22
CA PRO A 59 -3.50 -9.30 8.75
C PRO A 59 -2.40 -8.40 8.22
N VAL A 60 -1.17 -8.90 8.06
CA VAL A 60 -0.04 -8.10 7.55
C VAL A 60 -0.33 -7.48 6.17
N ILE A 61 -1.01 -8.20 5.28
CA ILE A 61 -1.35 -7.70 3.94
C ILE A 61 -2.44 -6.64 4.05
N VAL A 62 -3.48 -6.95 4.80
CA VAL A 62 -4.64 -6.07 5.01
C VAL A 62 -4.19 -4.74 5.63
N GLU A 63 -3.35 -4.81 6.65
CA GLU A 63 -2.83 -3.62 7.34
C GLU A 63 -1.84 -2.86 6.48
N CYS A 64 -0.99 -3.52 5.69
CA CYS A 64 -0.16 -2.82 4.70
C CYS A 64 -1.02 -2.02 3.70
N VAL A 65 -2.13 -2.58 3.23
CA VAL A 65 -3.06 -1.88 2.33
C VAL A 65 -3.74 -0.71 3.05
N ARG A 66 -4.24 -0.89 4.28
CA ARG A 66 -4.86 0.21 5.04
C ARG A 66 -3.90 1.32 5.42
N LEU A 67 -2.65 0.98 5.70
CA LEU A 67 -1.67 1.92 6.22
C LEU A 67 -0.86 2.60 5.14
N HIS A 68 -0.95 2.22 3.86
CA HIS A 68 -0.02 2.72 2.85
C HIS A 68 -0.17 4.25 2.62
N VAL A 69 -1.36 4.84 2.81
CA VAL A 69 -1.55 6.30 2.82
C VAL A 69 -0.92 6.92 4.06
N ALA A 70 -1.20 6.38 5.25
CA ALA A 70 -0.60 6.84 6.51
C ALA A 70 0.94 6.73 6.48
N ALA A 71 1.49 5.67 5.86
CA ALA A 71 2.91 5.47 5.66
C ALA A 71 3.54 6.56 4.78
N LYS A 72 2.82 7.09 3.79
CA LYS A 72 3.26 8.26 3.01
C LYS A 72 3.43 9.48 3.91
N ARG A 73 2.40 9.77 4.73
CA ARG A 73 2.41 10.91 5.67
C ARG A 73 3.53 10.76 6.71
N TYR A 74 3.71 9.55 7.23
CA TYR A 74 4.78 9.18 8.16
C TYR A 74 6.17 9.40 7.55
N LEU A 75 6.41 8.90 6.33
CA LEU A 75 7.70 9.05 5.66
C LEU A 75 8.02 10.52 5.37
N CYS A 76 7.03 11.32 4.95
CA CYS A 76 7.23 12.76 4.77
C CYS A 76 7.56 13.49 6.08
N ALA A 77 7.09 12.99 7.23
CA ALA A 77 7.38 13.57 8.53
C ALA A 77 8.74 13.14 9.11
N THR A 78 9.20 11.93 8.78
CA THR A 78 10.34 11.28 9.45
C THR A 78 11.59 11.15 8.59
N ASP A 79 11.47 11.23 7.26
CA ASP A 79 12.58 11.30 6.32
C ASP A 79 12.52 12.62 5.54
N PRO A 80 13.39 13.60 5.85
CA PRO A 80 13.42 14.90 5.18
C PRO A 80 13.62 14.82 3.65
N THR A 81 14.14 13.70 3.14
CA THR A 81 14.39 13.49 1.72
C THR A 81 13.20 12.90 0.98
N TYR A 82 12.21 12.35 1.70
CA TYR A 82 11.15 11.55 1.09
C TYR A 82 10.17 12.37 0.27
N PHE A 83 9.82 13.58 0.72
CA PHE A 83 8.91 14.46 -0.01
C PHE A 83 9.39 14.74 -1.44
N GLY A 84 10.71 14.90 -1.64
CA GLY A 84 11.31 15.12 -2.95
C GLY A 84 11.25 13.92 -3.91
N ARG A 85 10.83 12.74 -3.42
CA ARG A 85 10.67 11.52 -4.22
C ARG A 85 9.23 11.31 -4.69
N LEU A 86 8.27 12.06 -4.14
CA LEU A 86 6.85 11.89 -4.47
C LEU A 86 6.56 12.31 -5.91
N SER A 87 5.74 11.52 -6.61
CA SER A 87 5.13 11.93 -7.86
C SER A 87 4.16 13.10 -7.65
N GLN A 88 3.86 13.84 -8.72
CA GLN A 88 2.92 14.97 -8.65
C GLN A 88 1.54 14.57 -8.09
N ALA A 89 1.02 13.40 -8.49
CA ALA A 89 -0.23 12.87 -7.94
C ALA A 89 -0.13 12.54 -6.44
N SER A 90 1.02 12.04 -5.98
CA SER A 90 1.24 11.74 -4.56
C SER A 90 1.43 12.99 -3.70
N VAL A 91 2.03 14.06 -4.25
CA VAL A 91 2.06 15.38 -3.62
C VAL A 91 0.64 15.95 -3.48
N HIS A 92 -0.16 15.89 -4.55
CA HIS A 92 -1.55 16.38 -4.53
C HIS A 92 -2.37 15.65 -3.48
N THR A 93 -2.42 14.31 -3.54
CA THR A 93 -3.17 13.49 -2.58
C THR A 93 -2.64 13.62 -1.15
N LEU A 94 -1.34 13.87 -0.94
CA LEU A 94 -0.82 14.13 0.41
C LEU A 94 -1.47 15.37 1.03
N SER A 95 -1.75 16.42 0.23
CA SER A 95 -2.43 17.62 0.74
C SER A 95 -3.88 17.34 1.14
N LEU A 96 -4.58 16.49 0.38
CA LEU A 96 -5.95 16.06 0.68
C LEU A 96 -6.02 15.13 1.92
N GLN A 97 -4.93 14.43 2.20
CA GLN A 97 -4.81 13.43 3.26
C GLN A 97 -4.26 13.99 4.58
N GLY A 98 -4.22 15.33 4.73
CA GLY A 98 -3.77 15.97 5.97
C GLY A 98 -2.26 16.17 6.10
N GLY A 99 -1.51 16.07 5.01
CA GLY A 99 -0.08 16.41 4.97
C GLY A 99 0.83 15.45 5.74
N PRO A 100 2.12 15.80 5.93
CA PRO A 100 3.03 15.06 6.80
C PRO A 100 2.47 14.96 8.23
N MET A 101 2.69 13.81 8.88
CA MET A 101 2.26 13.60 10.27
C MET A 101 2.96 14.55 11.25
N ASN A 102 2.26 14.91 12.34
CA ASN A 102 2.87 15.51 13.53
C ASN A 102 3.51 14.44 14.45
N ALA A 103 4.10 14.86 15.58
CA ALA A 103 4.81 13.97 16.49
C ALA A 103 3.88 12.93 17.15
N GLU A 104 2.66 13.32 17.50
CA GLU A 104 1.65 12.44 18.10
C GLU A 104 1.16 11.39 17.11
N GLU A 105 0.88 11.79 15.85
CA GLU A 105 0.50 10.88 14.77
C GLU A 105 1.62 9.90 14.43
N VAL A 106 2.88 10.35 14.40
CA VAL A 106 4.05 9.48 14.23
C VAL A 106 4.13 8.44 15.35
N ALA A 107 3.91 8.86 16.60
CA ALA A 107 3.93 7.95 17.74
C ALA A 107 2.78 6.94 17.68
N GLU A 108 1.59 7.36 17.24
CA GLU A 108 0.44 6.47 17.06
C GLU A 108 0.65 5.47 15.92
N PHE A 109 1.15 5.92 14.76
CA PHE A 109 1.43 5.06 13.61
C PHE A 109 2.38 3.92 13.97
N ARG A 110 3.41 4.20 14.76
CA ARG A 110 4.40 3.20 15.23
C ARG A 110 3.83 2.15 16.20
N LYS A 111 2.64 2.38 16.78
CA LYS A 111 1.98 1.38 17.64
C LYS A 111 1.40 0.22 16.83
N ASN A 112 1.11 0.41 15.54
CA ASN A 112 0.64 -0.69 14.71
C ASN A 112 1.79 -1.71 14.51
N PRO A 113 1.56 -3.01 14.78
CA PRO A 113 2.61 -4.02 14.66
C PRO A 113 3.13 -4.23 13.23
N PHE A 114 2.40 -3.75 12.21
CA PHE A 114 2.76 -3.88 10.79
C PHE A 114 3.21 -2.56 10.14
N HIS A 115 3.52 -1.53 10.95
CA HIS A 115 3.87 -0.21 10.42
C HIS A 115 5.16 -0.23 9.58
N GLU A 116 6.15 -1.05 9.94
CA GLU A 116 7.40 -1.18 9.18
C GLU A 116 7.16 -1.81 7.81
N GLU A 117 6.32 -2.84 7.75
CA GLU A 117 5.90 -3.47 6.51
C GLU A 117 5.12 -2.51 5.60
N ALA A 118 4.20 -1.74 6.18
CA ALA A 118 3.46 -0.70 5.45
C ALA A 118 4.39 0.37 4.87
N VAL A 119 5.43 0.78 5.63
CA VAL A 119 6.47 1.70 5.16
C VAL A 119 7.23 1.12 3.96
N ARG A 120 7.60 -0.17 3.99
CA ARG A 120 8.25 -0.83 2.85
C ARG A 120 7.35 -0.86 1.63
N VAL A 121 6.08 -1.23 1.80
CA VAL A 121 5.08 -1.21 0.72
C VAL A 121 4.96 0.17 0.11
N ARG A 122 4.92 1.22 0.93
CA ARG A 122 4.84 2.60 0.45
C ARG A 122 6.07 3.04 -0.35
N ILE A 123 7.27 2.59 0.03
CA ILE A 123 8.50 2.87 -0.71
C ILE A 123 8.44 2.22 -2.11
N TRP A 124 7.93 0.99 -2.21
CA TRP A 124 7.78 0.31 -3.51
C TRP A 124 6.64 0.89 -4.35
N ASP A 125 5.55 1.35 -3.74
CA ASP A 125 4.50 2.15 -4.40
C ASP A 125 5.14 3.36 -5.09
N GLU A 126 5.89 4.18 -4.35
CA GLU A 126 6.49 5.39 -4.92
C GLU A 126 7.50 5.07 -6.02
N SER A 127 8.27 3.98 -5.85
CA SER A 127 9.23 3.50 -6.86
C SER A 127 8.55 2.98 -8.14
N GLY A 128 7.28 2.55 -8.04
CA GLY A 128 6.51 1.88 -9.09
C GLY A 128 5.95 2.76 -10.19
N LYS A 129 6.56 3.93 -10.43
CA LYS A 129 6.04 4.99 -11.33
C LYS A 129 6.95 5.22 -12.54
N ILE A 130 7.58 4.16 -13.04
CA ILE A 130 8.52 4.23 -14.17
C ILE A 130 7.78 3.96 -15.49
N ALA A 131 7.73 4.95 -16.37
CA ALA A 131 7.12 4.81 -17.69
C ALA A 131 7.83 3.72 -18.52
N ASN A 132 7.05 2.91 -19.24
CA ASN A 132 7.53 1.84 -20.14
C ASN A 132 8.34 0.71 -19.46
N MET A 133 8.36 0.62 -18.13
CA MET A 133 9.01 -0.48 -17.43
C MET A 133 8.29 -1.81 -17.72
N LYS A 134 9.07 -2.82 -18.14
CA LYS A 134 8.57 -4.19 -18.27
C LYS A 134 8.55 -4.86 -16.91
N THR A 135 7.39 -5.35 -16.51
CA THR A 135 7.21 -6.19 -15.33
C THR A 135 6.65 -7.54 -15.72
N ARG A 136 6.56 -8.44 -14.76
CA ARG A 136 5.63 -9.57 -14.84
C ARG A 136 4.19 -9.07 -14.97
N THR A 137 3.33 -9.90 -15.54
CA THR A 137 1.88 -9.65 -15.61
C THR A 137 1.20 -10.03 -14.31
N PHE A 138 -0.05 -9.59 -14.09
CA PHE A 138 -0.83 -10.01 -12.93
C PHE A 138 -0.98 -11.55 -12.86
N ARG A 139 -1.19 -12.22 -14.01
CA ARG A 139 -1.34 -13.68 -14.07
C ARG A 139 -0.14 -14.42 -13.50
N ASP A 140 1.05 -13.85 -13.64
CA ASP A 140 2.28 -14.45 -13.12
C ASP A 140 2.32 -14.42 -11.57
N TYR A 141 1.59 -13.50 -10.93
CA TYR A 141 1.48 -13.41 -9.47
C TYR A 141 0.33 -14.25 -8.89
N VAL A 142 -0.61 -14.73 -9.70
CA VAL A 142 -1.75 -15.53 -9.22
C VAL A 142 -1.33 -16.75 -8.40
N PRO A 143 -0.29 -17.54 -8.77
CA PRO A 143 0.16 -18.64 -7.93
C PRO A 143 0.64 -18.21 -6.55
N LEU A 144 1.27 -17.04 -6.43
CA LEU A 144 1.70 -16.47 -5.15
C LEU A 144 0.49 -16.06 -4.31
N LEU A 145 -0.45 -15.31 -4.89
CA LEU A 145 -1.69 -14.93 -4.20
C LEU A 145 -2.47 -16.17 -3.72
N GLN A 146 -2.57 -17.20 -4.54
CA GLN A 146 -3.24 -18.44 -4.18
C GLN A 146 -2.56 -19.14 -2.99
N ARG A 147 -1.22 -19.20 -2.95
CA ARG A 147 -0.50 -19.77 -1.80
C ARG A 147 -0.84 -19.02 -0.51
N VAL A 148 -0.77 -17.69 -0.53
CA VAL A 148 -1.06 -16.84 0.62
C VAL A 148 -2.49 -17.05 1.11
N VAL A 149 -3.47 -17.03 0.22
CA VAL A 149 -4.89 -17.24 0.57
C VAL A 149 -5.11 -18.65 1.14
N THR A 150 -4.55 -19.69 0.51
CA THR A 150 -4.70 -21.07 0.97
C THR A 150 -4.06 -21.28 2.35
N GLN A 151 -2.88 -20.72 2.61
CA GLN A 151 -2.23 -20.79 3.91
C GLN A 151 -3.03 -20.08 5.00
N PHE A 152 -3.54 -18.88 4.71
CA PHE A 152 -4.37 -18.15 5.66
C PHE A 152 -5.68 -18.87 5.98
N ALA A 153 -6.35 -19.41 4.96
CA ALA A 153 -7.57 -20.19 5.15
C ALA A 153 -7.34 -21.46 5.98
N ALA A 154 -6.22 -22.15 5.78
CA ALA A 154 -5.86 -23.34 6.55
C ALA A 154 -5.52 -23.04 8.02
N GLY A 155 -5.11 -21.80 8.34
CA GLY A 155 -4.79 -21.36 9.69
C GLY A 155 -5.99 -20.81 10.49
N LYS A 156 -7.16 -20.64 9.87
CA LYS A 156 -8.37 -20.18 10.58
C LYS A 156 -9.01 -21.36 11.34
N PRO A 157 -9.35 -21.20 12.63
CA PRO A 157 -10.22 -22.17 13.30
C PRO A 157 -11.58 -22.19 12.59
N ALA A 158 -12.15 -23.40 12.46
CA ALA A 158 -13.44 -23.65 11.81
C ALA A 158 -14.61 -22.99 12.56
#